data_AF-A0A2G9T7V2-F1
#
_entry.id   AF-A0A2G9T7V2-F1
#
_cell.length_a   1.000
_cell.length_b   1.000
_cell.length_c   1.000
_cell.angle_alpha   90.00
_cell.angle_beta   90.00
_cell.angle_gamma   90.00
#
_symmetry.space_group_name_H-M   'P 1'
#
loop_
_entity.id
_entity.type
_entity.pdbx_description
1 polymer ?
#
loop_
_entity_poly.entity_id
_entity_poly.type
_entity_poly.pdbx_seq_one_letter_code
_entity_poly.pdbx_strand_id
1 'polypeptide(L)' 'MLTTVTFAVLLALVCSHANADFCCPKTLSQTDSTRKIFLDFHNDVRRKIALGQSLLNFTAKAKKVILGPAQNMYKL' A
#
# COMPACT_ATOMS: atom_id res chain seq x y z
N MET A 1 -22.04 11.15 -34.51
CA MET A 1 -20.59 11.16 -34.17
C MET A 1 -20.35 11.88 -32.84
N LEU A 2 -20.85 13.10 -32.63
CA LEU A 2 -20.70 13.80 -31.34
C LEU A 2 -21.45 13.11 -30.18
N THR A 3 -22.64 12.56 -30.45
CA THR A 3 -23.51 11.87 -29.47
C THR A 3 -23.02 10.49 -29.04
N THR A 4 -22.25 9.82 -29.89
CA THR A 4 -21.67 8.50 -29.59
C THR A 4 -20.42 8.64 -28.73
N VAL A 5 -19.65 9.71 -28.94
CA VAL A 5 -18.45 10.03 -28.15
C VAL A 5 -18.84 10.44 -26.73
N THR A 6 -19.90 11.24 -26.56
CA THR A 6 -20.38 11.64 -25.24
C THR A 6 -20.90 10.46 -24.42
N PHE A 7 -21.60 9.50 -25.04
CA PHE A 7 -22.10 8.30 -24.36
C PHE A 7 -20.96 7.38 -23.89
N ALA A 8 -19.92 7.22 -24.70
CA ALA A 8 -18.72 6.44 -24.35
C ALA A 8 -17.92 7.07 -23.20
N VAL A 9 -17.79 8.40 -23.19
CA VAL A 9 -17.13 9.14 -22.10
C VAL A 9 -17.93 9.03 -20.81
N LEU A 10 -19.26 9.16 -20.86
CA LEU A 10 -20.13 8.95 -19.71
C LEU A 10 -20.00 7.52 -19.16
N LEU A 11 -20.02 6.49 -20.01
CA LEU A 11 -19.87 5.09 -19.59
C LEU A 11 -18.50 4.82 -18.92
N ALA A 12 -17.41 5.41 -19.46
CA ALA A 12 -16.08 5.31 -18.86
C ALA A 12 -15.97 6.04 -17.50
N LEU A 13 -16.73 7.12 -17.30
CA LEU A 13 -16.87 7.81 -16.00
C LEU A 13 -17.70 7.01 -14.98
N VAL A 14 -18.67 6.18 -15.42
CA VAL A 14 -19.48 5.32 -14.53
C VAL A 14 -18.76 4.00 -14.20
N CYS A 15 -17.80 3.55 -15.02
CA CYS A 15 -16.83 2.52 -14.69
C CYS A 15 -15.84 3.03 -13.63
N SER A 16 -16.41 3.31 -12.46
CA SER A 16 -15.71 3.71 -11.25
C SER A 16 -14.57 2.74 -11.02
N HIS A 17 -13.38 3.30 -10.88
CA HIS A 17 -12.20 2.70 -10.28
C HIS A 17 -12.64 1.65 -9.25
N ALA A 18 -12.62 0.38 -9.66
CA ALA A 18 -12.61 -0.70 -8.71
C ALA A 18 -11.29 -0.47 -7.96
N ASN A 19 -11.36 0.16 -6.79
CA ASN A 19 -10.32 -0.04 -5.80
C ASN A 19 -10.24 -1.56 -5.72
N ALA A 20 -9.14 -2.14 -6.20
CA ALA A 20 -8.89 -3.54 -6.02
C ALA A 20 -8.71 -3.72 -4.52
N ASP A 21 -9.84 -3.88 -3.84
CA ASP A 21 -9.96 -4.37 -2.48
C ASP A 21 -9.11 -5.65 -2.38
N PHE A 22 -8.72 -6.04 -1.17
CA PHE A 22 -7.88 -7.22 -0.94
C PHE A 22 -8.58 -8.54 -1.34
N CYS A 23 -9.78 -8.48 -1.93
CA CYS A 23 -10.61 -9.59 -2.40
C CYS A 23 -10.76 -10.72 -1.37
N CYS A 24 -10.70 -10.37 -0.08
CA CYS A 24 -10.73 -11.34 0.99
C CYS A 24 -12.18 -11.71 1.36
N PRO A 25 -12.45 -12.97 1.76
CA PRO A 25 -13.77 -13.36 2.25
C PRO A 25 -14.21 -12.49 3.43
N LYS A 26 -15.50 -12.08 3.41
CA LYS A 26 -16.10 -11.27 4.47
C LYS A 26 -16.19 -12.01 5.81
N THR A 27 -16.12 -13.34 5.79
CA THR A 27 -16.14 -14.21 6.98
C THR A 27 -14.89 -14.10 7.85
N LEU A 28 -13.81 -13.48 7.34
CA LEU A 28 -12.57 -13.27 8.08
C LEU A 28 -12.66 -12.16 9.14
N SER A 29 -13.82 -11.50 9.30
CA SER A 29 -14.07 -10.46 10.30
C SER A 29 -12.99 -9.36 10.33
N GLN A 30 -12.43 -9.03 9.16
CA GLN A 30 -11.40 -8.03 9.00
C GLN A 30 -11.70 -7.16 7.77
N THR A 31 -11.50 -5.85 7.92
CA THR A 31 -11.66 -4.86 6.85
C THR A 31 -10.39 -4.71 6.02
N ASP A 32 -10.55 -4.23 4.80
CA ASP A 32 -9.42 -3.93 3.91
C ASP A 32 -8.57 -2.76 4.40
N SER A 33 -9.16 -1.83 5.16
CA SER A 33 -8.39 -0.79 5.86
C SER A 33 -7.36 -1.39 6.82
N THR A 34 -7.76 -2.40 7.60
CA THR A 34 -6.86 -3.09 8.52
C THR A 34 -5.80 -3.89 7.76
N ARG A 35 -6.19 -4.60 6.68
CA ARG A 35 -5.23 -5.29 5.80
C ARG A 35 -4.18 -4.33 5.23
N LYS A 36 -4.61 -3.15 4.80
CA LYS A 36 -3.75 -2.09 4.29
C LYS A 36 -2.75 -1.62 5.34
N ILE A 37 -3.18 -1.38 6.57
CA ILE A 37 -2.26 -0.99 7.66
C ILE A 37 -1.16 -2.04 7.84
N PHE A 38 -1.53 -3.33 7.87
CA PHE A 38 -0.55 -4.40 8.00
C PHE A 38 0.39 -4.46 6.80
N LEU A 39 -0.13 -4.48 5.57
CA LEU A 39 0.70 -4.62 4.37
C LEU A 39 1.62 -3.42 4.19
N ASP A 40 1.13 -2.20 4.43
CA ASP A 40 1.92 -0.98 4.32
C ASP A 40 3.00 -0.92 5.39
N PHE A 41 2.69 -1.33 6.63
CA PHE A 41 3.69 -1.41 7.71
C PHE A 41 4.82 -2.37 7.35
N HIS A 42 4.52 -3.59 6.89
CA HIS A 42 5.54 -4.54 6.49
C HIS A 42 6.40 -3.99 5.35
N ASN A 43 5.78 -3.37 4.35
CA ASN A 43 6.49 -2.81 3.21
C ASN A 43 7.32 -1.56 3.55
N ASP A 44 6.91 -0.74 4.52
CA ASP A 44 7.72 0.37 5.04
C ASP A 44 8.95 -0.14 5.79
N VAL A 45 8.79 -1.12 6.68
CA VAL A 45 9.91 -1.74 7.39
C VAL A 45 10.90 -2.36 6.39
N ARG A 46 10.42 -3.16 5.43
CA ARG A 46 11.25 -3.76 4.37
C ARG A 46 12.03 -2.71 3.60
N ARG A 47 11.37 -1.61 3.18
CA ARG A 47 12.01 -0.50 2.47
C ARG A 47 13.09 0.17 3.33
N LYS A 48 12.81 0.47 4.60
CA LYS A 48 13.80 1.08 5.50
C LYS A 48 15.02 0.18 5.67
N ILE A 49 14.84 -1.14 5.79
CA ILE A 49 15.96 -2.11 5.84
C ILE A 49 16.75 -2.08 4.53
N ALA A 50 16.07 -2.13 3.37
CA ALA A 50 16.73 -2.09 2.07
C ALA A 50 17.65 -0.86 1.92
N LEU A 51 17.20 0.29 2.44
CA LEU A 51 17.90 1.57 2.39
C LEU A 51 18.86 1.82 3.56
N GLY A 52 18.95 0.93 4.57
CA GLY A 52 19.77 1.16 5.76
C GLY A 52 19.28 2.34 6.62
N GLN A 53 17.97 2.56 6.69
CA GLN A 53 17.35 3.64 7.45
C GLN A 53 16.96 3.21 8.88
N SER A 54 16.74 4.19 9.77
CA SER A 54 16.24 3.92 11.12
C SER A 54 14.82 3.36 11.05
N LEU A 55 14.60 2.21 11.68
CA LEU A 55 13.29 1.56 11.74
C LEU A 55 12.32 2.29 12.68
N LEU A 56 12.89 2.84 13.75
CA LEU A 56 12.15 3.48 14.83
C LEU A 56 12.52 4.96 14.88
N ASN A 57 11.53 5.79 15.17
CA ASN A 57 11.71 7.22 15.45
C ASN A 57 11.51 7.45 16.95
N PHE A 58 12.44 6.93 17.76
CA PHE A 58 12.46 7.23 19.18
C PHE A 58 13.15 8.59 19.42
N THR A 59 12.78 9.26 20.51
CA THR A 59 13.36 10.56 20.93
C THR A 59 14.88 10.53 20.91
N ALA A 60 15.52 11.69 20.73
CA ALA A 60 16.95 11.85 20.45
C ALA A 60 17.95 11.14 21.40
N LYS A 61 17.49 10.62 22.55
CA LYS A 61 18.29 9.83 23.50
C LYS A 61 18.26 8.32 23.26
N ALA A 62 17.33 7.81 22.46
CA ALA A 62 17.23 6.39 22.16
C ALA A 62 18.15 6.03 20.98
N LYS A 63 18.80 4.88 21.08
CA LYS A 63 19.68 4.35 20.03
C LYS A 63 18.85 4.09 18.77
N LYS A 64 19.26 4.67 17.64
CA LYS A 64 18.66 4.38 16.33
C LYS A 64 18.85 2.89 16.02
N VAL A 65 17.76 2.21 15.67
CA VAL A 65 17.79 0.82 15.22
C VAL A 65 17.87 0.84 13.71
N ILE A 66 19.06 0.58 13.17
CA ILE A 66 19.35 0.56 11.74
C ILE A 66 19.74 -0.87 11.37
N LEU A 67 19.05 -1.44 10.38
CA LEU A 67 19.37 -2.72 9.76
C LEU A 67 19.58 -2.50 8.26
N GLY A 68 20.46 -3.28 7.63
CA GLY A 68 20.79 -3.18 6.21
C GLY A 68 22.03 -2.32 5.90
N PRO A 69 22.23 -1.87 4.63
CA PRO A 69 21.33 -2.03 3.49
C PRO A 69 21.18 -3.50 3.05
N ALA A 70 20.11 -3.81 2.33
CA ALA A 70 19.84 -5.15 1.81
C ALA A 70 19.47 -5.10 0.33
N GLN A 71 20.12 -5.94 -0.47
CA GLN A 71 19.78 -6.13 -1.88
C GLN A 71 18.61 -7.11 -2.03
N ASN A 72 17.89 -7.03 -3.14
CA ASN A 72 16.79 -7.94 -3.48
C ASN A 72 15.64 -7.96 -2.43
N MET A 73 15.35 -6.81 -1.83
CA MET A 73 14.25 -6.66 -0.86
C MET A 73 12.92 -6.36 -1.57
N TYR A 74 12.26 -7.39 -2.07
CA TYR A 74 11.01 -7.27 -2.85
C TYR A 74 9.82 -6.80 -2.00
N LYS A 75 8.83 -6.17 -2.63
CA LYS A 75 7.58 -5.79 -1.96
C LYS A 75 6.73 -7.04 -1.65
N LEU A 76 6.04 -7.03 -0.52
CA LEU A 76 4.94 -7.97 -0.22
C LEU A 76 3.67 -7.54 -0.94
#